data_AF-A0AAN7PDR1-F1
#
_entry.id   AF-A0AAN7PDR1-F1
#
_cell.length_a   1.000
_cell.length_b   1.000
_cell.length_c   1.000
_cell.angle_alpha   90.00
_cell.angle_beta   90.00
_cell.angle_gamma   90.00
#
_symmetry.space_group_name_H-M   'P 1'
#
loop_
_entity.id
_entity.type
_entity.pdbx_description
1 polymer ?
#
loop_
_entity_poly.entity_id
_entity_poly.type
_entity_poly.pdbx_seq_one_letter_code
_entity_poly.pdbx_strand_id
1 'polypeptide(L)'
;MFIIAAVITSLGLDIDRYNISYSCIRNARISKTEEIVDTKKKEEINQSFVVHWDGKILPTEQGILTAERLSILISGTNTEKFLKAPILPDGTGINQASAVFEALSEWNLCDNVKAMCFDTTASNTVKLLAYLNKL
;
A
#
# COMPACT_ATOMS: atom_id res chain seq x y z
N MET A 1 6.38 20.49 22.79
CA MET A 1 5.09 20.35 23.52
C MET A 1 4.53 21.71 23.95
N PHE A 2 4.86 22.82 23.28
CA PHE A 2 4.42 24.16 23.71
C PHE A 2 3.17 24.65 22.98
N ILE A 3 2.96 24.25 21.73
CA ILE A 3 1.85 24.75 20.91
C ILE A 3 0.51 24.18 21.39
N ILE A 4 0.40 22.87 21.61
CA ILE A 4 -0.84 22.23 22.06
C ILE A 4 -1.27 22.75 23.45
N ALA A 5 -0.30 22.84 24.36
CA ALA A 5 -0.51 23.44 25.68
C ALA A 5 -1.04 24.88 25.58
N ALA A 6 -0.37 25.73 24.79
CA ALA A 6 -0.78 27.11 24.59
C ALA A 6 -2.18 27.25 23.97
N VAL A 7 -2.52 26.38 23.00
CA VAL A 7 -3.86 26.35 22.41
C VAL A 7 -4.92 25.97 23.44
N ILE A 8 -4.70 24.91 24.23
CA ILE A 8 -5.62 24.46 25.29
C ILE A 8 -5.84 25.59 26.30
N THR A 9 -4.77 26.24 26.77
CA THR A 9 -4.85 27.37 27.71
C THR A 9 -5.58 28.57 27.09
N SER A 10 -5.35 28.89 25.82
CA SER A 10 -6.04 30.00 25.13
C SER A 10 -7.55 29.78 24.98
N LEU A 11 -7.98 28.52 24.93
CA LEU A 11 -9.39 28.14 24.91
C LEU A 11 -10.04 28.14 26.31
N GLY A 12 -9.29 28.53 27.36
CA GLY A 12 -9.75 28.53 28.75
C GLY A 12 -9.90 27.13 29.35
N LEU A 13 -9.25 26.12 28.74
CA LEU A 13 -9.32 24.74 29.18
C LEU A 13 -8.17 24.41 30.14
N ASP A 14 -8.48 23.59 31.14
CA ASP A 14 -7.52 23.08 32.12
C ASP A 14 -6.60 22.04 31.48
N ILE A 15 -5.31 22.34 31.46
CA ILE A 15 -4.28 21.52 30.80
C ILE A 15 -4.06 20.17 31.48
N ASP A 16 -4.27 20.10 32.79
CA ASP A 16 -4.04 18.88 33.59
C ASP A 16 -5.07 17.79 33.31
N ARG A 17 -6.17 18.15 32.62
CA ARG A 17 -7.20 17.22 32.15
C ARG A 17 -6.82 16.51 30.86
N TYR A 18 -5.73 16.91 30.20
CA TYR A 18 -5.34 16.36 28.89
C TYR A 18 -3.99 15.64 28.98
N ASN A 19 -3.95 14.42 28.44
CA ASN A 19 -2.70 13.67 28.33
C ASN A 19 -1.90 14.15 27.12
N ILE A 20 -1.13 15.22 27.33
CA ILE A 20 -0.31 15.88 26.29
C ILE A 20 1.09 15.28 26.15
N SER A 21 1.39 14.17 26.84
CA SER A 21 2.71 13.54 26.75
C SER A 21 3.02 13.13 25.31
N TYR A 22 4.30 13.24 24.93
CA TYR A 22 4.75 12.94 23.57
C TYR A 22 4.34 11.53 23.11
N SER A 23 4.49 10.53 23.99
CA SER A 23 4.13 9.14 23.70
C SER A 23 2.63 8.98 23.46
N CYS A 24 1.77 9.60 24.27
CA CYS A 24 0.33 9.54 24.09
C CYS A 24 -0.12 10.21 22.79
N ILE A 25 0.42 11.37 22.46
CA ILE A 25 0.15 12.04 21.18
C ILE A 25 0.61 11.17 20.01
N ARG A 26 1.82 10.57 20.10
CA ARG A 26 2.35 9.70 19.06
C ARG A 26 1.45 8.49 18.84
N ASN A 27 1.07 7.80 19.92
CA ASN A 27 0.22 6.61 19.85
C ASN A 27 -1.18 6.96 19.33
N ALA A 28 -1.76 8.08 19.77
CA ALA A 28 -3.03 8.56 19.26
C ALA A 28 -2.97 8.87 17.75
N ARG A 29 -1.86 9.45 17.26
CA ARG A 29 -1.65 9.67 15.82
C ARG A 29 -1.53 8.38 15.04
N ILE A 30 -0.79 7.39 15.56
CA ILE A 30 -0.65 6.07 14.92
C ILE A 30 -2.04 5.43 14.79
N SER A 31 -2.77 5.31 15.90
CA SER A 31 -4.11 4.72 15.92
C SER A 31 -5.10 5.47 15.01
N LYS A 32 -5.06 6.81 15.00
CA LYS A 32 -5.95 7.58 14.11
C LYS A 32 -5.56 7.42 12.64
N THR A 33 -4.27 7.28 12.34
CA THR A 33 -3.80 7.03 10.97
C THR A 33 -4.27 5.67 10.49
N GLU A 34 -4.18 4.63 11.33
CA GLU A 34 -4.72 3.29 11.03
C GLU A 34 -6.22 3.35 10.73
N GLU A 35 -7.00 4.04 11.57
CA GLU A 35 -8.45 4.21 11.36
C GLU A 35 -8.79 4.92 10.03
N ILE A 36 -8.05 5.97 9.69
CA ILE A 36 -8.23 6.71 8.42
C ILE A 36 -7.89 5.81 7.23
N VAL A 37 -6.81 5.04 7.32
CA VAL A 37 -6.39 4.09 6.28
C VAL A 37 -7.48 3.04 6.06
N ASP A 38 -8.00 2.45 7.14
CA ASP A 38 -9.05 1.42 7.04
C ASP A 38 -10.37 1.98 6.50
N THR A 39 -10.73 3.21 6.87
CA THR A 39 -11.93 3.87 6.35
C THR A 39 -11.81 4.09 4.84
N LYS A 40 -10.66 4.61 4.37
CA LYS A 40 -10.42 4.81 2.93
C LYS A 40 -10.44 3.51 2.14
N LYS A 41 -9.86 2.43 2.68
CA LYS A 41 -9.94 1.10 2.05
C LYS A 41 -11.38 0.65 1.83
N LYS A 42 -12.28 0.93 2.79
CA LYS A 42 -13.70 0.56 2.68
C LYS A 42 -14.46 1.36 1.62
N GLU A 43 -14.16 2.65 1.45
CA GLU A 43 -14.77 3.49 0.42
C GLU A 43 -14.46 2.98 -1.00
N GLU A 44 -13.30 2.34 -1.18
CA GLU A 44 -12.82 1.83 -2.47
C GLU A 44 -13.49 0.51 -2.89
N ILE A 45 -14.17 -0.20 -1.98
CA ILE A 45 -14.85 -1.49 -2.24
C ILE A 45 -15.98 -1.38 -3.27
N ASN A 46 -16.50 -0.19 -3.55
CA ASN A 46 -17.58 -0.01 -4.53
C ASN A 46 -17.09 0.38 -5.94
N GLN A 47 -15.78 0.47 -6.16
CA GLN A 47 -15.20 0.87 -7.45
C GLN A 47 -14.59 -0.32 -8.19
N SER A 48 -14.52 -0.21 -9.51
CA SER A 48 -13.79 -1.16 -10.35
C SER A 48 -12.45 -0.57 -10.73
N PHE A 49 -11.38 -1.34 -10.56
CA PHE A 49 -10.01 -0.91 -10.82
C PHE A 49 -9.33 -1.76 -11.90
N VAL A 50 -8.39 -1.13 -12.60
CA VAL A 50 -7.32 -1.79 -13.34
C VAL A 50 -6.10 -1.77 -12.44
N VAL A 51 -5.49 -2.92 -12.17
CA VAL A 51 -4.19 -2.96 -11.52
C VAL A 51 -3.10 -2.85 -12.57
N HIS A 52 -2.11 -2.01 -12.30
CA HIS A 52 -0.93 -1.84 -13.13
C HIS A 52 0.32 -2.19 -12.34
N TRP A 53 1.24 -2.92 -12.97
CA TRP A 53 2.56 -3.11 -12.39
C TRP A 53 3.66 -3.13 -13.44
N ASP A 54 4.82 -2.63 -13.03
CA ASP A 54 6.05 -2.63 -13.82
C ASP A 54 7.27 -2.86 -12.93
N GLY A 55 8.16 -3.72 -13.40
CA GLY A 55 9.36 -4.17 -12.70
C GLY A 55 10.59 -3.44 -13.21
N LYS A 56 11.44 -2.96 -12.29
CA LYS A 56 12.67 -2.27 -12.64
C LYS A 56 13.80 -2.62 -11.69
N ILE A 57 14.95 -2.93 -12.26
CA ILE A 57 16.21 -3.10 -11.52
C ILE A 57 16.68 -1.71 -11.07
N LEU A 58 16.69 -1.47 -9.76
CA LEU A 58 17.09 -0.21 -9.14
C LEU A 58 18.18 -0.43 -8.08
N PRO A 59 19.07 0.54 -7.84
CA PRO A 59 19.99 0.49 -6.72
C PRO A 59 19.24 0.36 -5.39
N THR A 60 19.78 -0.43 -4.46
CA THR A 60 19.30 -0.48 -3.09
C THR A 60 19.61 0.84 -2.37
N GLU A 61 19.03 1.06 -1.19
CA GLU A 61 19.26 2.27 -0.40
C GLU A 61 20.75 2.46 -0.03
N GLN A 62 21.51 1.38 0.00
CA GLN A 62 22.96 1.37 0.24
C GLN A 62 23.77 1.65 -1.03
N GLY A 63 23.14 1.72 -2.21
CA GLY A 63 23.76 2.08 -3.50
C GLY A 63 24.74 1.07 -4.10
N ILE A 64 25.11 0.04 -3.35
CA ILE A 64 26.14 -0.95 -3.74
C ILE A 64 25.53 -2.12 -4.55
N LEU A 65 24.27 -2.47 -4.26
CA LEU A 65 23.58 -3.58 -4.90
C LEU A 65 22.44 -3.07 -5.75
N THR A 66 22.07 -3.82 -6.79
CA THR A 66 20.83 -3.60 -7.54
C THR A 66 19.81 -4.65 -7.13
N ALA A 67 18.55 -4.25 -6.99
CA ALA A 67 17.45 -5.15 -6.69
C ALA A 67 16.27 -4.88 -7.61
N GLU A 68 15.49 -5.92 -7.87
CA GLU A 68 14.24 -5.80 -8.62
C GLU A 68 13.23 -5.05 -7.75
N ARG A 69 12.69 -3.94 -8.24
CA ARG A 69 11.59 -3.21 -7.59
C ARG A 69 10.37 -3.25 -8.48
N LEU A 70 9.24 -3.66 -7.91
CA LEU A 70 7.98 -3.75 -8.64
C LEU A 70 7.07 -2.60 -8.26
N SER A 71 6.88 -1.63 -9.13
CA SER A 71 5.86 -0.60 -8.92
C SER A 71 4.47 -1.21 -9.10
N ILE A 72 3.56 -0.96 -8.14
CA ILE A 72 2.18 -1.44 -8.19
C ILE A 72 1.25 -0.26 -7.95
N LEU A 73 0.34 -0.02 -8.88
CA LEU A 73 -0.68 1.03 -8.80
C LEU A 73 -2.02 0.52 -9.30
N ILE A 74 -3.08 1.22 -8.93
CA ILE A 74 -4.43 0.99 -9.47
C ILE A 74 -4.89 2.26 -10.19
N SER A 75 -5.69 2.06 -11.23
CA SER A 75 -6.43 3.14 -11.88
C SER A 75 -7.90 2.76 -11.99
N GLY A 76 -8.79 3.74 -11.88
CA GLY A 76 -10.24 3.59 -11.92
C GLY A 76 -10.89 4.93 -12.22
N THR A 77 -12.21 5.00 -12.18
CA THR A 77 -12.94 6.25 -12.46
C THR A 77 -12.49 7.36 -11.51
N ASN A 78 -11.83 8.40 -12.06
CA ASN A 78 -11.28 9.54 -11.33
C ASN A 78 -10.27 9.19 -10.22
N THR A 79 -9.69 7.99 -10.26
CA THR A 79 -8.78 7.50 -9.23
C THR A 79 -7.54 6.90 -9.88
N GLU A 80 -6.38 7.39 -9.51
CA GLU A 80 -5.10 6.73 -9.74
C GLU A 80 -4.36 6.70 -8.41
N LYS A 81 -3.85 5.53 -8.03
CA LYS A 81 -3.28 5.34 -6.70
C LYS A 81 -2.13 4.37 -6.74
N PHE A 82 -0.97 4.84 -6.28
CA PHE A 82 0.16 4.00 -6.00
C PHE A 82 -0.09 3.17 -4.73
N LEU A 83 0.05 1.85 -4.83
CA LEU A 83 -0.14 0.94 -3.71
C LEU A 83 1.17 0.63 -2.99
N LYS A 84 2.20 0.22 -3.75
CA LYS A 84 3.47 -0.26 -3.19
C LYS A 84 4.58 -0.31 -4.24
N ALA A 85 5.84 -0.29 -3.78
CA ALA A 85 7.01 -0.63 -4.59
C ALA A 85 7.91 -1.64 -3.86
N PRO A 86 7.47 -2.90 -3.67
CA PRO A 86 8.27 -3.92 -3.00
C PRO A 86 9.58 -4.20 -3.76
N ILE A 87 10.62 -4.52 -2.98
CA ILE A 87 11.83 -5.14 -3.50
C ILE A 87 11.57 -6.64 -3.61
N LEU A 88 11.79 -7.21 -4.80
CA LEU A 88 11.64 -8.64 -5.06
C LEU A 88 13.01 -9.33 -5.07
N PRO A 89 13.07 -10.62 -4.71
CA PRO A 89 14.29 -11.41 -4.83
C PRO A 89 14.72 -11.58 -6.30
N ASP A 90 13.76 -11.64 -7.23
CA ASP A 90 13.97 -11.64 -8.68
C ASP A 90 12.72 -11.12 -9.42
N GLY A 91 12.85 -10.89 -10.73
CA GLY A 91 11.76 -10.45 -11.62
C GLY A 91 10.90 -11.58 -12.18
N THR A 92 10.87 -12.77 -11.55
CA THR A 92 10.02 -13.86 -12.05
C THR A 92 8.54 -13.52 -11.92
N GLY A 93 7.72 -14.02 -12.85
CA GLY A 93 6.28 -13.80 -12.82
C GLY A 93 5.61 -14.27 -11.53
N ILE A 94 6.15 -15.28 -10.85
CA ILE A 94 5.63 -15.78 -9.56
C ILE A 94 5.84 -14.74 -8.45
N ASN A 95 7.06 -14.22 -8.32
CA ASN A 95 7.37 -13.20 -7.29
C ASN A 95 6.62 -11.90 -7.57
N GLN A 96 6.47 -11.52 -8.84
CA GLN A 96 5.64 -10.39 -9.22
C GLN A 96 4.16 -10.60 -8.87
N ALA A 97 3.57 -11.75 -9.24
CA ALA A 97 2.18 -12.05 -8.95
C ALA A 97 1.89 -12.10 -7.44
N SER A 98 2.79 -12.68 -6.64
CA SER A 98 2.67 -12.68 -5.17
C SER A 98 2.66 -11.26 -4.60
N ALA A 99 3.60 -10.42 -5.05
CA ALA A 99 3.70 -9.04 -4.59
C ALA A 99 2.47 -8.19 -4.97
N VAL A 100 1.92 -8.41 -6.18
CA VAL A 100 0.66 -7.75 -6.62
C VAL A 100 -0.52 -8.22 -5.77
N PHE A 101 -0.65 -9.52 -5.53
CA PHE A 101 -1.73 -10.08 -4.71
C PHE A 101 -1.67 -9.59 -3.26
N GLU A 102 -0.48 -9.56 -2.66
CA GLU A 102 -0.27 -9.01 -1.32
C GLU A 102 -0.64 -7.53 -1.24
N ALA A 103 -0.20 -6.72 -2.21
CA ALA A 103 -0.59 -5.32 -2.27
C ALA A 103 -2.11 -5.15 -2.38
N LEU A 104 -2.79 -5.88 -3.26
CA LEU A 104 -4.24 -5.80 -3.38
C LEU A 104 -4.97 -6.26 -2.11
N SER A 105 -4.46 -7.31 -1.44
CA SER A 105 -5.03 -7.84 -0.20
C SER A 105 -4.87 -6.86 0.97
N GLU A 106 -3.70 -6.24 1.10
CA GLU A 106 -3.44 -5.20 2.11
C GLU A 106 -4.43 -4.03 1.99
N TRP A 107 -4.85 -3.71 0.77
CA TRP A 107 -5.80 -2.64 0.48
C TRP A 107 -7.26 -3.10 0.42
N ASN A 108 -7.54 -4.40 0.57
CA ASN A 108 -8.87 -5.00 0.42
C ASN A 108 -9.51 -4.72 -0.95
N LEU A 109 -8.73 -4.84 -2.03
CA LEU A 109 -9.13 -4.51 -3.40
C LEU A 109 -9.22 -5.72 -4.34
N CYS A 110 -8.95 -6.93 -3.85
CA CYS A 110 -8.91 -8.14 -4.70
C CYS A 110 -10.19 -8.33 -5.52
N ASP A 111 -11.37 -8.11 -4.93
CA ASP A 111 -12.66 -8.26 -5.61
C ASP A 111 -13.00 -7.10 -6.58
N ASN A 112 -12.26 -6.00 -6.46
CA ASN A 112 -12.46 -4.75 -7.20
C ASN A 112 -11.66 -4.68 -8.49
N VAL A 113 -10.62 -5.50 -8.64
CA VAL A 113 -9.80 -5.54 -9.85
C VAL A 113 -10.57 -6.22 -10.98
N LYS A 114 -10.84 -5.50 -12.07
CA LYS A 114 -11.54 -5.99 -13.26
C LYS A 114 -10.64 -6.15 -14.49
N ALA A 115 -9.46 -5.57 -14.45
CA ALA A 115 -8.45 -5.73 -15.49
C ALA A 115 -7.03 -5.59 -14.92
N MET A 116 -6.05 -6.06 -15.68
CA MET A 116 -4.64 -6.02 -15.34
C MET A 116 -3.87 -5.43 -16.52
N CYS A 117 -2.90 -4.56 -16.25
CA CYS A 117 -2.05 -3.92 -17.26
C CYS A 117 -0.59 -3.98 -16.79
N PHE A 118 0.26 -4.66 -17.54
CA PHE A 118 1.63 -4.91 -17.12
C PHE A 118 2.53 -5.11 -18.34
N ASP A 119 3.80 -4.74 -18.21
CA ASP A 119 4.75 -4.90 -19.29
C ASP A 119 4.99 -6.38 -19.59
N THR A 120 4.86 -6.73 -20.87
CA THR A 120 5.03 -8.08 -21.39
C THR A 120 6.47 -8.28 -21.82
N THR A 121 7.30 -8.79 -20.91
CA THR A 121 8.41 -9.64 -21.36
C THR A 121 7.88 -11.08 -21.41
N ALA A 122 8.36 -11.89 -22.36
CA ALA A 122 7.84 -13.24 -22.69
C ALA A 122 7.71 -14.24 -21.52
N SER A 123 8.21 -13.91 -20.32
CA SER A 123 8.16 -14.70 -19.09
C SER A 123 6.75 -14.83 -18.46
N ASN A 124 5.79 -13.97 -18.80
CA ASN A 124 4.51 -13.88 -18.06
C ASN A 124 3.30 -14.51 -18.78
N THR A 125 3.47 -15.11 -19.96
CA THR A 125 2.38 -15.73 -20.76
C THR A 125 2.40 -17.26 -20.74
N VAL A 126 2.99 -17.89 -19.73
CA VAL A 126 2.92 -19.36 -19.60
C VAL A 126 1.60 -19.75 -18.93
N LYS A 127 0.74 -20.41 -19.71
CA LYS A 127 -0.53 -21.02 -19.30
C LYS A 127 -0.42 -21.73 -17.94
N LEU A 128 -1.11 -21.21 -16.92
CA LEU A 128 -1.35 -21.86 -15.63
C LEU A 128 -2.37 -23.02 -15.75
N LEU A 129 -2.23 -23.92 -16.73
CA LEU A 129 -3.12 -25.09 -16.90
C LEU A 129 -2.56 -26.37 -16.25
N ALA A 130 -1.36 -26.33 -15.67
CA ALA A 130 -0.73 -27.53 -15.10
C ALA A 130 -1.07 -27.81 -13.62
N TYR A 131 -1.63 -26.85 -12.87
CA TYR A 131 -1.79 -26.98 -11.40
C TYR A 131 -3.22 -27.20 -10.90
N LEU A 132 -4.25 -27.13 -11.77
CA LEU A 132 -5.63 -27.41 -11.38
C LEU A 132 -6.00 -28.91 -11.36
N ASN A 133 -5.06 -29.80 -11.69
CA ASN A 133 -5.26 -31.26 -11.64
C ASN A 133 -4.57 -31.94 -10.44
N LYS A 134 -4.27 -31.21 -9.36
CA LYS A 134 -3.65 -31.76 -8.14
C LYS A 134 -4.29 -31.32 -6.81
N LEU A 135 -5.58 -30.96 -6.83
CA LEU A 135 -6.42 -30.93 -5.64
C LEU A 135 -7.68 -31.76 -5.88
#